data_AF-A0A939DTH6-F1
#
_entry.id   AF-A0A939DTH6-F1
#
_cell.length_a   1.000
_cell.length_b   1.000
_cell.length_c   1.000
_cell.angle_alpha   90.00
_cell.angle_beta   90.00
_cell.angle_gamma   90.00
#
_symmetry.space_group_name_H-M   'P 1'
#
loop_
_entity.id
_entity.type
_entity.pdbx_description
1 polymer ?
#
loop_
_entity_poly.entity_id
_entity_poly.type
_entity_poly.pdbx_seq_one_letter_code
_entity_poly.pdbx_strand_id
1 'polypeptide(L)'
;APLELVKAAKARTQLDIRYDGSYQKLAYPGGDVPDNIGVCTDLVIRSYRTLGVDLQLLVHEDIREHFTLYPSKRIWGLSKPDRNIDHRRVPNLQVFFSRYGQSLPFTQSGQGFVAGDIVTWMLPGNLPHIGIVSDKN
;
A
#
# COMPACT_ATOMS: atom_id res chain seq x y z
N ALA A 1 11.74 -1.68 14.30
CA ALA A 1 10.55 -1.29 13.53
C ALA A 1 10.80 -1.34 12.01
N PRO A 2 11.77 -0.62 11.40
CA PRO A 2 11.99 -0.69 9.94
C PRO A 2 12.48 -2.06 9.45
N LEU A 3 13.40 -2.70 10.16
CA LEU A 3 13.94 -4.01 9.78
C LEU A 3 12.90 -5.14 9.88
N GLU A 4 11.95 -5.06 10.81
CA GLU A 4 10.85 -6.04 10.91
C GLU A 4 9.90 -5.91 9.71
N LEU A 5 9.63 -4.68 9.25
CA LEU A 5 8.83 -4.46 8.05
C LEU A 5 9.52 -5.05 6.82
N VAL A 6 10.83 -4.86 6.69
CA VAL A 6 11.62 -5.43 5.60
C VAL A 6 11.64 -6.96 5.67
N LYS A 7 11.79 -7.54 6.86
CA LYS A 7 11.73 -8.99 7.07
C LYS A 7 10.36 -9.55 6.69
N ALA A 8 9.27 -8.88 7.08
CA ALA A 8 7.92 -9.27 6.68
C ALA A 8 7.74 -9.19 5.15
N ALA A 9 8.24 -8.13 4.52
CA ALA A 9 8.20 -7.97 3.06
C ALA A 9 9.02 -9.04 2.34
N LYS A 10 10.23 -9.38 2.83
CA LYS A 10 11.05 -10.47 2.29
C LYS A 10 10.36 -11.82 2.42
N ALA A 11 9.69 -12.10 3.54
CA ALA A 11 8.93 -13.34 3.68
C ALA A 11 7.80 -13.47 2.64
N ARG A 12 7.15 -12.35 2.27
CA ARG A 12 6.12 -12.33 1.22
C ARG A 12 6.65 -12.71 -0.16
N THR A 13 7.92 -12.44 -0.47
CA THR A 13 8.51 -12.79 -1.78
C THR A 13 8.79 -14.29 -1.95
N GLN A 14 8.70 -15.07 -0.87
CA GLN A 14 8.88 -16.53 -0.88
C GLN A 14 7.58 -17.29 -1.16
N LEU A 15 6.46 -16.58 -1.30
CA LEU A 15 5.15 -17.17 -1.54
C LEU A 15 4.83 -17.20 -3.03
N ASP A 16 4.13 -18.23 -3.47
CA ASP A 16 3.58 -18.30 -4.83
C ASP A 16 2.28 -17.48 -4.91
N ILE A 17 2.37 -16.31 -5.54
CA ILE A 17 1.29 -15.33 -5.62
C ILE A 17 0.98 -15.04 -7.08
N ARG A 18 -0.27 -15.29 -7.47
CA ARG A 18 -0.77 -14.86 -8.77
C ARG A 18 -1.16 -13.37 -8.71
N TYR A 19 -0.68 -12.60 -9.68
CA TYR A 19 -1.07 -11.20 -9.79
C TYR A 19 -2.57 -11.06 -10.14
N ASP A 20 -3.36 -10.51 -9.22
CA ASP A 20 -4.82 -10.38 -9.39
C ASP A 20 -5.34 -9.11 -8.69
N GLY A 21 -5.61 -8.09 -9.49
CA GLY A 21 -6.16 -6.80 -9.04
C GLY A 21 -7.68 -6.70 -9.11
N SER A 22 -8.39 -7.82 -9.28
CA SER A 22 -9.86 -7.80 -9.38
C SER A 22 -10.51 -7.27 -8.10
N TYR A 23 -11.64 -6.57 -8.27
CA TYR A 23 -12.46 -6.11 -7.16
C TYR A 23 -13.09 -7.30 -6.44
N GLN A 24 -13.00 -7.31 -5.11
CA GLN A 24 -13.58 -8.37 -4.28
C GLN A 24 -14.21 -7.74 -3.03
N LYS A 25 -15.30 -8.32 -2.56
CA LYS A 25 -15.91 -7.93 -1.29
C LYS A 25 -15.08 -8.50 -0.14
N LEU A 26 -14.65 -7.65 0.78
CA LEU A 26 -13.81 -8.03 1.92
C LEU A 26 -14.58 -7.93 3.23
N ALA A 27 -14.13 -8.72 4.22
CA ALA A 27 -14.44 -8.47 5.62
C ALA A 27 -13.88 -7.11 6.06
N TYR A 28 -14.35 -6.60 7.19
CA TYR A 28 -13.86 -5.34 7.74
C TYR A 28 -14.13 -5.26 9.25
N PRO A 29 -13.12 -4.91 10.09
CA PRO A 29 -11.71 -4.71 9.73
C PRO A 29 -11.00 -6.05 9.43
N GLY A 30 -9.72 -6.01 9.03
CA GLY A 30 -8.89 -7.19 8.82
C GLY A 30 -9.25 -8.06 7.60
N GLY A 31 -10.04 -7.53 6.65
CA GLY A 31 -10.29 -8.18 5.38
C GLY A 31 -9.05 -8.25 4.50
N ASP A 32 -8.93 -9.35 3.77
CA ASP A 32 -7.85 -9.61 2.82
C ASP A 32 -8.42 -10.40 1.63
N VAL A 33 -7.75 -10.30 0.49
CA VAL A 33 -7.98 -11.22 -0.63
C VAL A 33 -7.40 -12.60 -0.31
N PRO A 34 -7.76 -13.66 -1.07
CA PRO A 34 -7.15 -14.97 -0.90
C PRO A 34 -5.62 -14.93 -0.85
N ASP A 35 -5.03 -15.84 -0.06
CA ASP A 35 -3.59 -15.80 0.23
C ASP A 35 -2.71 -15.96 -1.00
N ASN A 36 -3.18 -16.73 -1.98
CA ASN A 36 -2.49 -17.04 -3.24
C ASN A 36 -2.62 -15.96 -4.33
N ILE A 37 -3.26 -14.83 -4.03
CA ILE A 37 -3.34 -13.69 -4.95
C ILE A 37 -2.89 -12.39 -4.31
N GLY A 38 -2.56 -11.41 -5.16
CA GLY A 38 -2.32 -10.05 -4.73
C GLY A 38 -1.77 -9.15 -5.83
N VAL A 39 -1.58 -7.88 -5.50
CA VAL A 39 -0.90 -6.86 -6.30
C VAL A 39 0.19 -6.16 -5.47
N CYS A 40 0.84 -5.15 -6.02
CA CYS A 40 1.92 -4.42 -5.35
C CYS A 40 1.54 -3.86 -3.96
N THR A 41 0.32 -3.37 -3.79
CA THR A 41 -0.18 -2.85 -2.51
C THR A 41 -0.37 -3.97 -1.47
N ASP A 42 -0.77 -5.17 -1.88
CA ASP A 42 -1.01 -6.29 -0.96
C ASP A 42 0.28 -6.76 -0.28
N LEU A 43 1.42 -6.63 -0.95
CA LEU A 43 2.73 -6.86 -0.31
C LEU A 43 2.93 -5.88 0.86
N VAL A 44 2.64 -4.59 0.66
CA VAL A 44 2.76 -3.56 1.71
C VAL A 44 1.76 -3.83 2.83
N ILE A 45 0.48 -4.04 2.48
CA ILE A 45 -0.61 -4.31 3.43
C ILE A 45 -0.28 -5.52 4.31
N ARG A 46 0.07 -6.65 3.71
CA ARG A 46 0.35 -7.89 4.45
C ARG A 46 1.64 -7.78 5.26
N SER A 47 2.63 -7.01 4.80
CA SER A 47 3.86 -6.74 5.58
C SER A 47 3.55 -5.96 6.86
N TYR A 48 2.77 -4.87 6.77
CA TYR A 48 2.31 -4.13 7.94
C TYR A 48 1.41 -4.98 8.87
N ARG A 49 0.57 -5.86 8.29
CA ARG A 49 -0.29 -6.76 9.06
C ARG A 49 0.49 -7.75 9.92
N THR A 50 1.61 -8.28 9.43
CA THR A 50 2.54 -9.10 10.24
C THR A 50 3.07 -8.35 11.47
N LEU A 51 3.15 -7.02 11.40
CA LEU A 51 3.57 -6.14 12.48
C LEU A 51 2.38 -5.66 13.35
N GLY A 52 1.17 -6.19 13.14
CA GLY A 52 -0.03 -5.82 13.88
C GLY A 52 -0.72 -4.53 13.40
N VAL A 53 -0.34 -4.00 12.23
CA VAL A 53 -0.91 -2.79 11.64
C VAL A 53 -1.89 -3.14 10.53
N ASP A 54 -3.18 -2.84 10.73
CA ASP A 54 -4.21 -3.08 9.71
C ASP A 54 -4.41 -1.85 8.81
N LEU A 55 -3.72 -1.82 7.67
CA LEU A 55 -3.88 -0.74 6.69
C LEU A 55 -5.29 -0.70 6.07
N GLN A 56 -6.08 -1.78 6.08
CA GLN A 56 -7.47 -1.71 5.62
C GLN A 56 -8.28 -0.77 6.52
N LEU A 57 -8.19 -0.98 7.84
CA LEU A 57 -8.84 -0.16 8.84
C LEU A 57 -8.35 1.29 8.75
N LEU A 58 -7.04 1.50 8.90
CA LEU A 58 -6.47 2.84 9.05
C LEU A 58 -6.71 3.73 7.82
N VAL A 59 -6.52 3.19 6.61
CA VAL A 59 -6.72 3.95 5.38
C VAL A 59 -8.20 4.25 5.17
N HIS A 60 -9.09 3.28 5.41
CA HIS A 60 -10.52 3.49 5.24
C HIS A 60 -11.07 4.56 6.18
N GLU A 61 -10.68 4.52 7.45
CA GLU A 61 -11.12 5.49 8.46
C GLU A 61 -10.62 6.90 8.14
N ASP A 62 -9.36 7.06 7.72
CA ASP A 62 -8.87 8.38 7.34
C ASP A 62 -9.56 8.92 6.07
N ILE A 63 -9.85 8.07 5.08
CA ILE A 63 -10.62 8.46 3.88
C ILE A 63 -12.06 8.83 4.26
N ARG A 64 -12.66 8.13 5.23
CA ARG A 64 -14.01 8.41 5.72
C ARG A 64 -14.11 9.80 6.33
N GLU A 65 -13.11 10.20 7.10
CA GLU A 65 -13.06 11.51 7.75
C GLU A 65 -12.57 12.63 6.80
N HIS A 66 -11.72 12.30 5.82
CA HIS A 66 -11.01 13.29 4.99
C HIS A 66 -11.14 13.04 3.48
N PHE A 67 -12.31 12.58 3.01
CA PHE A 67 -12.52 12.11 1.63
C PHE A 67 -12.00 13.06 0.54
N THR A 68 -12.12 14.38 0.75
CA THR A 68 -11.69 15.41 -0.22
C THR A 68 -10.17 15.51 -0.39
N LEU A 69 -9.38 15.04 0.57
CA LEU A 69 -7.91 15.00 0.47
C LEU A 69 -7.43 13.84 -0.41
N TYR A 70 -8.28 12.83 -0.59
CA TYR A 70 -7.96 11.65 -1.38
C TYR A 70 -8.36 11.83 -2.84
N PRO A 71 -7.62 11.22 -3.77
CA PRO A 71 -7.86 11.41 -5.20
C PRO A 71 -9.08 10.62 -5.70
N SER A 72 -9.86 10.01 -4.82
CA SER A 72 -10.86 9.00 -5.19
C SER A 72 -11.95 9.52 -6.12
N LYS A 73 -12.43 10.76 -5.88
CA LYS A 73 -13.37 11.43 -6.78
C LYS A 73 -12.74 11.75 -8.14
N ARG A 74 -11.51 12.26 -8.14
CA ARG A 74 -10.81 12.70 -9.35
C ARG A 74 -10.38 11.54 -10.26
N ILE A 75 -9.97 10.41 -9.68
CA ILE A 75 -9.45 9.25 -10.44
C ILE A 75 -10.57 8.26 -10.79
N TRP A 76 -11.51 8.01 -9.86
CA TRP A 76 -12.52 6.94 -10.02
C TRP A 76 -13.97 7.43 -9.97
N GLY A 77 -14.21 8.74 -9.88
CA GLY A 77 -15.57 9.30 -9.82
C GLY A 77 -16.35 8.94 -8.54
N LEU A 78 -15.66 8.46 -7.50
CA LEU A 78 -16.32 8.03 -6.26
C LEU A 78 -16.82 9.21 -5.44
N SER A 79 -17.95 9.01 -4.77
CA SER A 79 -18.57 9.97 -3.85
C SER A 79 -18.44 9.60 -2.38
N LYS A 80 -17.94 8.40 -2.09
CA LYS A 80 -17.75 7.87 -0.73
C LYS A 80 -16.57 6.88 -0.69
N PRO A 81 -16.01 6.62 0.50
CA PRO A 81 -14.99 5.60 0.70
C PRO A 81 -15.50 4.19 0.34
N ASP A 82 -14.59 3.29 -0.02
CA ASP A 82 -14.85 1.87 -0.26
C ASP A 82 -13.82 0.99 0.46
N ARG A 83 -14.23 0.46 1.62
CA ARG A 83 -13.42 -0.42 2.48
C ARG A 83 -12.89 -1.68 1.80
N ASN A 84 -13.48 -2.08 0.68
CA ASN A 84 -13.07 -3.26 -0.06
C ASN A 84 -11.82 -3.03 -0.92
N ILE A 85 -11.48 -1.77 -1.25
CA ILE A 85 -10.42 -1.47 -2.22
C ILE A 85 -9.56 -0.26 -1.87
N ASP A 86 -9.98 0.61 -0.94
CA ASP A 86 -9.29 1.87 -0.66
C ASP A 86 -7.81 1.70 -0.32
N HIS A 87 -7.49 0.77 0.59
CA HIS A 87 -6.13 0.44 1.00
C HIS A 87 -5.32 -0.27 -0.11
N ARG A 88 -5.99 -0.87 -1.09
CA ARG A 88 -5.36 -1.56 -2.24
C ARG A 88 -5.03 -0.62 -3.40
N ARG A 89 -5.27 0.70 -3.27
CA ARG A 89 -4.99 1.71 -4.29
C ARG A 89 -3.74 2.52 -3.95
N VAL A 90 -2.72 2.45 -4.82
CA VAL A 90 -1.47 3.21 -4.65
C VAL A 90 -1.70 4.71 -4.43
N PRO A 91 -2.57 5.42 -5.21
CA PRO A 91 -2.81 6.84 -4.96
C PRO A 91 -3.43 7.16 -3.59
N ASN A 92 -4.20 6.24 -3.02
CA ASN A 92 -4.71 6.41 -1.67
C ASN A 92 -3.60 6.19 -0.63
N LEU A 93 -2.77 5.16 -0.80
CA LEU A 93 -1.63 4.91 0.09
C LEU A 93 -0.61 6.07 0.08
N GLN A 94 -0.40 6.72 -1.07
CA GLN A 94 0.44 7.93 -1.15
C GLN A 94 -0.05 9.04 -0.22
N VAL A 95 -1.37 9.33 -0.24
CA VAL A 95 -1.97 10.35 0.64
C VAL A 95 -1.93 9.90 2.09
N PHE A 96 -2.24 8.63 2.38
CA PHE A 96 -2.20 8.12 3.74
C PHE A 96 -0.79 8.21 4.35
N PHE A 97 0.24 7.72 3.64
CA PHE A 97 1.61 7.76 4.15
C PHE A 97 2.19 9.18 4.21
N SER A 98 1.76 10.11 3.36
CA SER A 98 2.20 11.52 3.50
C SER A 98 1.58 12.21 4.71
N ARG A 99 0.39 11.77 5.15
CA ARG A 99 -0.32 12.30 6.34
C ARG A 99 0.21 11.72 7.65
N TYR A 100 0.57 10.43 7.66
CA TYR A 100 0.95 9.70 8.89
C TYR A 100 2.41 9.28 8.96
N GLY A 101 3.19 9.52 7.90
CA GLY A 101 4.61 9.24 7.82
C GLY A 101 5.44 10.49 7.54
N GLN A 102 6.73 10.28 7.39
CA GLN A 102 7.66 11.32 6.93
C GLN A 102 7.82 11.21 5.43
N SER A 103 7.43 12.27 4.70
CA SER A 103 7.69 12.36 3.27
C SER A 103 9.16 12.67 3.04
N LEU A 104 9.86 11.79 2.33
CA LEU A 104 11.29 11.95 2.01
C LEU A 104 11.46 12.76 0.71
N PRO A 105 12.52 13.56 0.58
CA PRO A 105 12.85 14.23 -0.68
C PRO A 105 13.03 13.22 -1.80
N PHE A 106 12.44 13.48 -2.96
CA PHE A 106 12.64 12.65 -4.14
C PHE A 106 14.04 12.87 -4.72
N THR A 107 14.80 11.79 -4.91
CA THR A 107 16.07 11.81 -5.64
C THR A 107 15.97 10.91 -6.88
N GLN A 108 16.32 11.45 -8.06
CA GLN A 108 16.25 10.68 -9.31
C GLN A 108 17.22 9.49 -9.33
N SER A 109 18.31 9.55 -8.58
CA SER A 109 19.32 8.49 -8.49
C SER A 109 18.93 7.35 -7.53
N GLY A 110 17.80 7.47 -6.82
CA GLY A 110 17.46 6.57 -5.71
C GLY A 110 18.45 6.62 -4.54
N GLN A 111 19.40 7.55 -4.58
CA GLN A 111 20.36 7.76 -3.49
C GLN A 111 19.63 8.34 -2.29
N GLY A 112 19.84 7.72 -1.13
CA GLY A 112 19.28 8.17 0.15
C GLY A 112 18.12 7.32 0.66
N PHE A 113 17.59 6.38 -0.12
CA PHE A 113 16.66 5.40 0.41
C PHE A 113 17.35 4.41 1.34
N VAL A 114 16.71 4.14 2.47
CA VAL A 114 17.15 3.16 3.47
C VAL A 114 16.15 2.02 3.56
N ALA A 115 16.62 0.89 4.11
CA ALA A 115 15.78 -0.29 4.29
C ALA A 115 14.54 0.04 5.13
N GLY A 116 13.36 -0.30 4.59
CA GLY A 116 12.06 -0.04 5.21
C GLY A 116 11.33 1.18 4.63
N ASP A 117 11.98 2.00 3.81
CA ASP A 117 11.31 3.11 3.13
C ASP A 117 10.20 2.59 2.20
N ILE A 118 9.05 3.27 2.22
CA ILE A 118 7.95 3.04 1.27
C ILE A 118 8.16 3.94 0.07
N VAL A 119 8.28 3.35 -1.11
CA VAL A 119 8.51 4.09 -2.35
C VAL A 119 7.39 3.82 -3.34
N THR A 120 6.96 4.87 -4.04
CA THR A 120 5.99 4.76 -5.14
C THR A 120 6.58 5.32 -6.42
N TRP A 121 6.30 4.68 -7.54
CA TRP A 121 6.75 5.11 -8.86
C TRP A 121 5.74 4.75 -9.93
N MET A 122 5.91 5.34 -11.11
CA MET A 122 5.07 5.05 -12.27
C MET A 122 5.76 4.02 -13.15
N LEU A 123 5.09 2.90 -13.42
CA LEU A 123 5.49 1.95 -14.45
C LEU A 123 5.03 2.45 -15.83
N PRO A 124 5.62 1.94 -16.94
CA PRO A 124 5.12 2.20 -18.29
C PRO A 124 3.61 1.98 -18.39
N GLY A 125 2.93 2.84 -19.16
CA GLY A 125 1.47 2.81 -19.26
C GLY A 125 0.72 3.54 -18.14
N ASN A 126 1.41 4.42 -17.40
CA ASN A 126 0.81 5.24 -16.34
C ASN A 126 0.18 4.39 -15.22
N LEU A 127 0.89 3.31 -14.84
CA LEU A 127 0.47 2.39 -13.79
C LEU A 127 1.21 2.72 -12.48
N PRO A 128 0.53 3.31 -11.47
CA PRO A 128 1.14 3.56 -10.17
C PRO A 128 1.55 2.25 -9.49
N HIS A 129 2.76 2.22 -8.94
CA HIS A 129 3.32 1.08 -8.24
C HIS A 129 3.88 1.51 -6.88
N ILE A 130 3.96 0.57 -5.94
CA ILE A 130 4.47 0.77 -4.59
C ILE A 130 5.39 -0.39 -4.18
N GLY A 131 6.36 -0.12 -3.34
CA GLY A 131 7.26 -1.14 -2.79
C GLY A 131 7.91 -0.71 -1.47
N ILE A 132 8.59 -1.66 -0.84
CA ILE A 132 9.40 -1.47 0.37
C ILE A 132 10.85 -1.64 -0.03
N VAL A 133 11.70 -0.68 0.33
CA VAL A 133 13.16 -0.76 0.09
C VAL A 133 13.73 -1.85 1.01
N SER A 134 14.44 -2.83 0.45
CA SER A 134 15.08 -3.90 1.22
C SER A 134 16.44 -3.48 1.77
N ASP A 135 16.87 -4.12 2.86
CA ASP A 135 18.28 -4.23 3.18
C ASP A 135 18.89 -5.21 2.17
N LYS A 136 19.87 -4.73 1.39
CA LYS A 136 20.49 -5.43 0.24
C LYS A 136 20.62 -6.95 0.44
N ASN A 137 20.37 -7.69 -0.64
CA ASN A 137 20.82 -9.07 -0.78
C ASN A 137 22.35 -9.12 -0.87
#